data_AF-A0AAV7RWF1-F1
#
_entry.id   AF-A0AAV7RWF1-F1
#
_cell.length_a   1.000
_cell.length_b   1.000
_cell.length_c   1.000
_cell.angle_alpha   90.00
_cell.angle_beta   90.00
_cell.angle_gamma   90.00
#
_symmetry.space_group_name_H-M   'P 1'
#
loop_
_entity.id
_entity.type
_entity.pdbx_description
1 polymer ?
#
loop_
_entity_poly.entity_id
_entity_poly.type
_entity_poly.pdbx_seq_one_letter_code
_entity_poly.pdbx_strand_id
1 'polypeptide(L)'
;MMVSAMLSDAFCNDEETSIKIRYRTDGRLFNLRRLHPKTKIEEDSVHDFLLADDCALNSATEAQIMNSFSNACRNVGLPISTKKTEVLHQPAPHRNQLSPLTEKA
;
A
#
# COMPACT_ATOMS: atom_id res chain seq x y z
N MET A 1 6.55 -8.55 15.12
CA MET A 1 7.30 -7.30 14.87
C MET A 1 6.43 -6.14 15.32
N MET A 2 6.99 -5.05 15.85
CA MET A 2 6.21 -3.94 16.41
C MET A 2 5.42 -3.17 15.35
N VAL A 3 5.99 -3.03 14.15
CA VAL A 3 5.38 -2.33 13.01
C VAL A 3 4.22 -3.13 12.40
N SER A 4 4.34 -4.46 12.29
CA SER A 4 3.24 -5.28 11.74
C SER A 4 1.99 -5.24 12.64
N ALA A 5 2.16 -5.32 13.95
CA ALA A 5 1.06 -5.23 14.89
C ALA A 5 0.39 -3.84 14.89
N MET A 6 1.20 -2.78 14.77
CA MET A 6 0.72 -1.41 14.64
C MET A 6 -0.10 -1.18 13.36
N LEU A 7 0.35 -1.74 12.23
CA LEU A 7 -0.38 -1.63 10.96
C LEU A 7 -1.67 -2.45 10.97
N SER A 8 -1.64 -3.63 11.61
CA SER A 8 -2.86 -4.38 11.89
C SER A 8 -3.83 -3.55 12.74
N ASP A 9 -3.38 -2.87 13.81
CA ASP A 9 -4.22 -1.98 14.62
C ASP A 9 -4.78 -0.80 13.80
N ALA A 10 -3.94 -0.19 12.95
CA ALA A 10 -4.33 0.96 12.13
C ALA A 10 -5.40 0.62 11.07
N PHE A 11 -5.35 -0.58 10.49
CA PHE A 11 -6.17 -0.95 9.31
C PHE A 11 -7.13 -2.11 9.56
N CYS A 12 -7.23 -2.65 10.77
CA CYS A 12 -8.04 -3.84 11.09
C CYS A 12 -9.51 -3.76 10.63
N ASN A 13 -10.05 -2.54 10.49
CA ASN A 13 -11.47 -2.30 10.22
C ASN A 13 -11.73 -1.57 8.90
N ASP A 14 -10.70 -1.34 8.09
CA ASP A 14 -10.73 -0.30 7.04
C ASP A 14 -10.64 -0.90 5.63
N GLU A 15 -11.46 -1.93 5.32
CA GLU A 15 -11.48 -2.57 4.00
C GLU A 15 -11.69 -1.58 2.84
N GLU A 16 -12.41 -0.48 3.09
CA GLU A 16 -12.73 0.56 2.11
C GLU A 16 -11.49 1.33 1.63
N THR A 17 -10.42 1.37 2.43
CA THR A 17 -9.16 2.03 2.07
C THR A 17 -8.13 1.09 1.42
N SER A 18 -8.39 -0.22 1.32
CA SER A 18 -7.48 -1.16 0.62
C SER A 18 -7.48 -0.98 -0.89
N ILE A 19 -6.32 -1.24 -1.50
CA ILE A 19 -6.27 -1.59 -2.92
C ILE A 19 -6.52 -3.09 -3.08
N LYS A 20 -7.56 -3.41 -3.84
CA LYS A 20 -7.90 -4.79 -4.24
C LYS A 20 -6.98 -5.26 -5.35
N ILE A 21 -6.19 -6.29 -5.08
CA ILE A 21 -5.31 -6.94 -6.03
C ILE A 21 -5.92 -8.26 -6.45
N ARG A 22 -6.20 -8.39 -7.73
CA ARG A 22 -6.57 -9.68 -8.33
C ARG A 22 -5.31 -10.38 -8.81
N TYR A 23 -5.05 -11.56 -8.25
CA TYR A 23 -3.86 -12.33 -8.53
C TYR A 23 -4.18 -13.80 -8.75
N ARG A 24 -3.15 -14.58 -9.11
CA ARG A 24 -3.23 -16.02 -9.24
C ARG A 24 -1.85 -16.64 -9.10
N THR A 25 -1.74 -17.71 -8.34
CA THR A 25 -0.51 -18.50 -8.25
C THR A 25 -0.42 -19.46 -9.44
N ASP A 26 0.62 -19.36 -10.27
CA ASP A 26 0.80 -20.19 -11.48
C ASP A 26 1.74 -21.41 -11.28
N GLY A 27 2.33 -21.54 -10.09
CA GLY A 27 3.31 -22.56 -9.73
C GLY A 27 4.73 -22.15 -10.09
N ARG A 28 5.37 -22.86 -11.04
CA ARG A 28 6.75 -22.54 -11.47
C ARG A 28 6.79 -21.20 -12.22
N LEU A 29 7.74 -20.37 -11.78
CA LEU A 29 7.86 -18.91 -11.87
C LEU A 29 7.68 -18.21 -13.24
N PHE A 30 7.66 -18.90 -14.38
CA PHE A 30 7.80 -18.24 -15.69
C PHE A 30 6.95 -18.82 -16.83
N ASN A 31 5.63 -18.93 -16.65
CA ASN A 31 4.74 -19.14 -17.80
C ASN A 31 3.63 -18.08 -17.86
N LEU A 32 3.96 -16.92 -18.42
CA LEU A 32 3.05 -15.77 -18.53
C LEU A 32 1.75 -16.08 -19.31
N ARG A 33 1.75 -17.05 -20.23
CA ARG A 33 0.54 -17.52 -20.92
C ARG A 33 -0.50 -18.04 -19.92
N ARG A 34 -0.04 -18.52 -18.77
CA ARG A 34 -0.93 -18.95 -17.69
C ARG A 34 -1.56 -17.77 -16.97
N LEU A 35 -1.10 -16.52 -17.04
CA LEU A 35 -1.76 -15.37 -16.39
C LEU A 35 -2.98 -14.82 -17.16
N HIS A 36 -3.13 -15.21 -18.43
CA HIS A 36 -4.23 -14.81 -19.32
C HIS A 36 -5.59 -15.58 -19.18
N PRO A 37 -5.70 -16.79 -18.58
CA PRO A 37 -6.95 -17.49 -18.33
C PRO A 37 -7.83 -16.77 -17.29
N LYS A 38 -9.14 -16.77 -17.53
CA LYS A 38 -10.16 -16.10 -16.69
C LYS A 38 -10.63 -16.93 -15.48
N THR A 39 -10.01 -18.09 -15.20
CA THR A 39 -10.42 -19.01 -14.15
C THR A 39 -9.36 -19.09 -13.04
N LYS A 40 -9.80 -19.33 -11.80
CA LYS A 40 -8.95 -19.41 -10.58
C LYS A 40 -8.22 -18.10 -10.24
N ILE A 41 -8.89 -16.96 -10.41
CA ILE A 41 -8.38 -15.66 -9.95
C ILE A 41 -8.77 -15.50 -8.49
N GLU A 42 -7.81 -15.18 -7.63
CA GLU A 42 -8.01 -14.80 -6.24
C GLU A 42 -7.96 -13.27 -6.14
N GLU A 43 -8.63 -12.73 -5.14
CA GLU A 43 -8.63 -11.30 -4.85
C GLU A 43 -8.23 -11.15 -3.39
N ASP A 44 -7.27 -10.28 -3.15
CA ASP A 44 -6.85 -9.91 -1.80
C ASP A 44 -6.69 -8.40 -1.70
N SER A 45 -6.90 -7.89 -0.51
CA SER A 45 -6.83 -6.47 -0.20
C SER A 45 -5.49 -6.17 0.43
N VAL A 46 -4.72 -5.28 -0.18
CA VAL A 46 -3.42 -4.86 0.34
C VAL A 46 -3.52 -3.43 0.80
N HIS A 47 -3.07 -3.16 2.03
CA HIS A 47 -3.04 -1.82 2.64
C HIS A 47 -1.60 -1.32 2.82
N ASP A 48 -0.68 -2.25 3.08
CA ASP A 48 0.68 -1.97 3.52
C ASP A 48 1.70 -2.91 2.85
N PHE A 49 2.89 -2.39 2.65
CA PHE A 49 4.07 -3.13 2.20
C PHE A 49 5.18 -2.90 3.21
N LEU A 50 5.58 -3.95 3.92
CA LEU A 50 6.57 -3.88 4.99
C LEU A 50 7.92 -4.42 4.54
N LEU A 51 8.98 -3.65 4.77
CA LEU A 51 10.36 -4.10 4.63
C LEU A 51 11.23 -3.52 5.76
N ALA A 52 11.61 -4.38 6.72
CA ALA A 52 12.39 -3.96 7.89
C ALA A 52 11.74 -2.79 8.66
N ASP A 53 12.39 -1.63 8.71
CA ASP A 53 11.90 -0.39 9.33
C ASP A 53 11.12 0.52 8.37
N ASP A 54 11.09 0.20 7.08
CA ASP A 54 10.35 0.95 6.08
C ASP A 54 8.97 0.32 5.83
N CYS A 55 7.97 1.18 5.66
CA CYS A 55 6.63 0.80 5.23
C CYS A 55 6.16 1.70 4.08
N ALA A 56 5.57 1.09 3.06
CA ALA A 56 4.78 1.81 2.06
C ALA A 56 3.30 1.53 2.29
N LEU A 57 2.51 2.58 2.44
CA LEU A 57 1.07 2.49 2.66
C LEU A 57 0.35 2.85 1.36
N ASN A 58 -0.73 2.15 1.03
CA ASN A 58 -1.53 2.44 -0.15
C ASN A 58 -2.97 2.77 0.24
N SER A 59 -3.56 3.76 -0.43
CA SER A 59 -4.98 4.08 -0.28
C SER A 59 -5.57 4.76 -1.50
N ALA A 60 -6.90 4.73 -1.59
CA ALA A 60 -7.66 5.64 -2.43
C ALA A 60 -7.61 7.10 -1.94
N THR A 61 -7.46 7.34 -0.62
CA THR A 61 -7.39 8.70 -0.06
C THR A 61 -6.23 8.87 0.93
N GLU A 62 -5.47 9.95 0.80
CA GLU A 62 -4.31 10.23 1.65
C GLU A 62 -4.69 10.42 3.12
N ALA A 63 -5.78 11.18 3.36
CA ALA A 63 -6.14 11.63 4.70
C ALA A 63 -6.58 10.50 5.64
N GLN A 64 -7.26 9.47 5.12
CA GLN A 64 -7.77 8.38 5.96
C GLN A 64 -6.61 7.53 6.51
N ILE A 65 -5.68 7.14 5.64
CA ILE A 65 -4.56 6.28 6.05
C ILE A 65 -3.55 7.00 6.93
N MET A 66 -3.22 8.26 6.62
CA MET A 66 -2.24 9.01 7.42
C MET A 66 -2.71 9.20 8.86
N ASN A 67 -4.00 9.47 9.08
CA ASN A 67 -4.55 9.64 10.42
C ASN A 67 -4.53 8.33 11.22
N SER A 68 -4.98 7.22 10.63
CA SER A 68 -4.98 5.91 11.29
C SER A 68 -3.55 5.43 11.62
N PHE A 69 -2.62 5.57 10.67
CA PHE A 69 -1.22 5.23 10.86
C PHE A 69 -0.55 6.07 11.95
N SER A 70 -0.75 7.40 11.94
CA SER A 70 -0.20 8.30 12.96
C SER A 70 -0.72 7.98 14.36
N ASN A 71 -2.01 7.68 14.49
CA ASN A 71 -2.60 7.27 15.77
C ASN A 71 -2.00 5.95 16.27
N ALA A 72 -1.86 4.95 15.41
CA ALA A 72 -1.26 3.67 15.77
C ALA A 72 0.23 3.82 16.16
N CYS A 73 1.00 4.61 15.41
CA CYS A 73 2.39 4.98 15.76
C CYS A 73 2.48 5.60 17.15
N ARG A 74 1.56 6.51 17.49
CA ARG A 74 1.50 7.14 18.81
C ARG A 74 1.21 6.15 19.92
N ASN A 75 0.33 5.17 19.68
CA ASN A 75 -0.03 4.13 20.65
C ASN A 75 1.15 3.21 20.98
N VAL A 76 2.01 2.94 20.01
CA VAL A 76 3.19 2.07 20.18
C VAL A 76 4.48 2.84 20.47
N GLY A 77 4.42 4.18 20.53
CA GLY A 77 5.56 5.04 20.82
C GLY A 77 6.60 5.13 19.69
N LEU A 78 6.19 4.91 18.44
CA LEU A 78 7.07 5.03 17.28
C LEU A 78 7.02 6.45 16.68
N PRO A 79 8.15 7.15 16.60
CA PRO A 79 8.21 8.43 15.91
C PRO A 79 8.19 8.23 14.39
N ILE A 80 7.32 8.97 13.70
CA ILE A 80 7.30 9.01 12.23
C ILE A 80 8.30 10.07 11.75
N SER A 81 9.21 9.69 10.86
CA SER A 81 10.19 10.62 10.28
C SER A 81 9.61 11.33 9.05
N THR A 82 9.08 12.54 9.23
CA THR A 82 8.56 13.37 8.12
C THR A 82 9.61 13.70 7.05
N LYS A 83 10.91 13.67 7.39
CA LYS A 83 12.02 13.83 6.43
C LYS A 83 12.19 12.66 5.47
N LYS A 84 11.70 11.48 5.83
CA LYS A 84 11.81 10.24 5.06
C LYS A 84 10.48 9.83 4.42
N THR A 85 9.37 10.32 4.95
CA THR A 85 8.04 10.03 4.42
C THR A 85 7.84 10.75 3.09
N GLU A 86 7.57 9.97 2.04
CA GLU A 86 7.23 10.49 0.72
C GLU A 86 5.80 10.07 0.36
N VAL A 87 5.05 10.97 -0.27
CA VAL A 87 3.70 10.69 -0.78
C VAL A 87 3.79 10.54 -2.29
N LEU A 88 3.42 9.37 -2.80
CA LEU A 88 3.43 9.06 -4.22
C LEU A 88 2.00 8.95 -4.75
N HIS A 89 1.68 9.74 -5.77
CA HIS A 89 0.40 9.65 -6.47
C HIS A 89 0.55 8.79 -7.73
N GLN A 90 -0.15 7.66 -7.77
CA GLN A 90 -0.20 6.80 -8.96
C GLN A 90 -1.42 7.17 -9.83
N PRO A 91 -1.24 7.82 -10.99
CA PRO A 91 -2.35 8.11 -11.89
C PRO A 91 -2.89 6.82 -12.52
N ALA A 92 -4.17 6.84 -12.89
CA ALA A 92 -4.79 5.73 -13.60
C ALA A 92 -3.96 5.35 -14.85
N PRO A 93 -3.81 4.04 -15.14
CA PRO A 93 -3.19 3.61 -16.39
C PRO A 93 -3.89 4.32 -17.56
N HIS A 94 -3.12 4.84 -18.51
CA HIS A 94 -3.57 5.66 -19.66
C HIS A 94 -3.77 7.16 -19.44
N ARG A 95 -3.51 7.71 -18.24
CA ARG A 95 -3.20 9.14 -18.09
C ARG A 95 -1.72 9.35 -18.35
N ASN A 96 -1.36 10.04 -19.43
CA ASN A 96 0.04 10.43 -19.68
C ASN A 96 0.58 11.13 -18.43
N GLN A 97 1.67 10.60 -17.87
CA GLN A 97 2.37 11.23 -16.76
C GLN A 97 2.90 12.58 -17.24
N LEU A 98 2.27 13.66 -16.81
CA LEU A 98 2.94 14.94 -16.78
C LEU A 98 4.04 14.82 -15.72
N SER A 99 5.22 15.31 -16.08
CA SER A 99 6.48 15.29 -15.33
C SER A 99 6.32 15.54 -13.81
N PRO A 100 7.24 15.03 -12.97
CA PRO A 100 7.17 15.18 -11.52
C PRO A 100 6.88 16.63 -11.13
N LEU A 101 5.89 16.84 -10.28
CA LEU A 101 5.74 18.10 -9.56
C LEU A 101 6.94 18.18 -8.60
N THR A 102 8.04 18.79 -9.07
CA THR A 102 8.98 19.45 -8.18
C THR A 102 8.21 20.55 -7.47
N GLU A 103 7.60 20.24 -6.34
CA GLU A 103 7.24 21.24 -5.36
C GLU A 103 8.55 21.63 -4.67
N LYS A 104 9.10 22.77 -5.10
CA LYS A 104 10.24 23.41 -4.46
C LYS A 104 9.75 24.14 -3.21
N ALA A 105 10.46 23.85 -2.11
CA ALA A 105 10.65 24.63 -0.88
C ALA A 105 9.48 24.74 0.09
#